data_AF-A0A819Z3X9-F1
#
_entry.id   AF-A0A819Z3X9-F1
#
_cell.length_a   1.000
_cell.length_b   1.000
_cell.length_c   1.000
_cell.angle_alpha   90.00
_cell.angle_beta   90.00
_cell.angle_gamma   90.00
#
_symmetry.space_group_name_H-M   'P 1'
#
loop_
_entity.id
_entity.type
_entity.pdbx_description
1 polymer ?
#
loop_
_entity_poly.entity_id
_entity_poly.type
_entity_poly.pdbx_seq_one_letter_code
_entity_poly.pdbx_strand_id
1 'polypeptide(L)' 'VVERGLINLRTSHIGLNNEKFLNGAKNIHNTISVVSKYHHFLIQPLVEKDLYEWLYAFDPLVAGQIKSCLSDKRSKKISF' A
#
# COMPACT_ATOMS: atom_id res chain seq x y z
N VAL A 1 6.62 -3.88 -25.72
CA VAL A 1 7.51 -4.92 -25.17
C VAL A 1 7.04 -5.22 -23.75
N VAL A 2 7.03 -6.47 -23.33
CA VAL A 2 6.64 -6.86 -21.96
C VAL A 2 7.91 -7.17 -21.19
N GLU A 3 8.14 -6.45 -20.09
CA GLU A 3 9.22 -6.76 -19.15
C GLU A 3 8.69 -7.69 -18.06
N ARG A 4 9.50 -8.69 -17.67
CA ARG A 4 9.17 -9.64 -16.61
C ARG A 4 10.28 -9.59 -15.57
N GLY A 5 9.91 -9.47 -14.30
CA GLY A 5 10.82 -9.47 -13.17
C GLY A 5 10.34 -10.39 -12.06
N LEU A 6 11.26 -10.76 -11.17
CA LEU A 6 10.97 -11.53 -9.95
C LEU A 6 11.32 -10.67 -8.74
N ILE A 7 10.42 -10.63 -7.76
CA ILE A 7 10.62 -9.90 -6.50
C ILE A 7 10.46 -10.89 -5.36
N ASN A 8 11.47 -10.96 -4.48
CA ASN A 8 11.37 -11.80 -3.28
C ASN A 8 10.63 -11.05 -2.17
N LEU A 9 9.35 -11.37 -1.98
CA LEU A 9 8.51 -10.72 -0.97
C LEU A 9 8.90 -11.10 0.46
N ARG A 10 9.52 -12.28 0.68
CA ARG A 10 9.89 -12.75 2.02
C ARG A 10 10.90 -11.85 2.72
N THR A 11 11.82 -11.25 1.96
CA THR A 11 12.87 -10.36 2.48
C THR A 11 12.58 -8.89 2.18
N SER A 12 11.42 -8.59 1.60
CA SER A 12 11.04 -7.23 1.22
C SER A 12 10.10 -6.65 2.25
N HIS A 13 10.22 -5.35 2.49
CA HIS A 13 9.32 -4.61 3.34
C HIS A 13 8.15 -4.12 2.48
N ILE A 14 6.94 -4.44 2.93
CA ILE A 14 5.71 -4.04 2.25
C ILE A 14 5.10 -2.90 3.05
N GLY A 15 4.79 -1.81 2.36
CA GLY A 15 4.13 -0.65 2.93
C GLY A 15 3.00 -0.16 2.04
N LEU A 16 2.13 0.65 2.62
CA LEU A 16 1.09 1.32 1.86
C LEU A 16 1.28 2.82 1.95
N ASN A 17 1.51 3.47 0.81
CA ASN A 17 1.55 4.91 0.76
C ASN A 17 0.13 5.44 0.52
N ASN A 18 -0.46 5.99 1.58
CA ASN A 18 -1.82 6.53 1.60
C ASN A 18 -1.81 8.01 2.00
N GLU A 19 -0.85 8.80 1.52
CA GLU A 19 -0.79 10.24 1.78
C GLU A 19 -1.94 11.00 1.08
N LYS A 20 -3.18 10.82 1.56
CA LYS A 20 -4.35 11.60 1.15
C LYS A 20 -4.45 12.95 1.89
N PHE A 21 -3.40 13.42 2.57
CA PHE A 21 -3.53 14.47 3.59
C PHE A 21 -2.66 15.73 3.46
N LEU A 22 -1.81 15.89 2.44
CA LEU A 22 -1.11 17.15 2.25
C LEU A 22 -1.09 17.53 0.76
N ASN A 23 -1.93 18.51 0.42
CA ASN A 23 -1.68 19.48 -0.64
C ASN A 23 -1.86 19.00 -2.09
N GLY A 24 -3.11 18.85 -2.55
CA GLY A 24 -3.52 19.12 -3.94
C GLY A 24 -2.93 18.28 -5.08
N ALA A 25 -2.03 17.33 -4.82
CA ALA A 25 -1.42 16.48 -5.83
C ALA A 25 -2.32 15.25 -6.10
N LYS A 26 -3.17 15.38 -7.10
CA LYS A 26 -4.21 14.43 -7.54
C LYS A 26 -3.69 13.09 -8.11
N ASN A 27 -2.43 12.69 -7.94
CA ASN A 27 -1.87 11.61 -8.77
C ASN A 27 -1.02 10.53 -8.08
N ILE A 28 -0.83 10.54 -6.76
CA ILE A 28 -0.21 9.41 -6.04
C ILE A 28 -1.28 8.79 -5.15
N HIS A 29 -2.22 8.09 -5.77
CA HIS A 29 -3.32 7.46 -5.06
C HIS A 29 -3.10 5.95 -5.07
N ASN A 30 -2.92 5.39 -3.88
CA ASN A 30 -3.00 3.96 -3.60
C ASN A 30 -1.88 3.13 -4.24
N THR A 31 -0.66 3.35 -3.79
CA THR A 31 0.49 2.55 -4.20
C THR A 31 0.97 1.64 -3.07
N ILE A 32 1.28 0.40 -3.41
CA ILE A 32 2.00 -0.52 -2.53
C ILE A 32 3.48 -0.27 -2.74
N SER A 33 4.20 0.07 -1.67
CA SER A 33 5.65 0.12 -1.70
C SER A 33 6.20 -1.26 -1.36
N VAL A 34 7.09 -1.77 -2.21
CA VAL A 34 7.82 -3.01 -1.98
C VAL A 34 9.30 -2.68 -1.99
N VAL A 35 9.90 -2.65 -0.80
CA VAL A 35 11.30 -2.27 -0.59
C VAL A 35 12.10 -3.53 -0.30
N SER A 36 12.91 -3.94 -1.27
CA SER A 36 13.92 -4.97 -1.08
C SER A 36 15.29 -4.35 -0.78
N LYS A 37 16.30 -5.17 -0.50
CA LYS A 37 17.68 -4.71 -0.24
C LYS A 37 18.27 -3.88 -1.39
N TYR A 38 17.91 -4.18 -2.63
CA TYR A 38 18.55 -3.62 -3.82
C TYR A 38 17.59 -2.79 -4.68
N HIS A 39 16.29 -3.00 -4.52
CA HIS A 39 15.27 -2.41 -5.38
C HIS A 39 14.08 -1.92 -4.57
N HIS A 40 13.56 -0.76 -4.93
CA HIS A 40 12.32 -0.21 -4.41
C HIS A 40 11.32 -0.15 -5.56
N PHE A 41 10.20 -0.84 -5.40
CA PHE A 41 9.10 -0.83 -6.35
C PHE A 41 7.90 -0.10 -5.78
N LEU A 42 7.23 0.67 -6.64
CA LEU A 42 5.91 1.22 -6.38
C LEU A 42 4.93 0.54 -7.32
N ILE A 43 3.95 -0.14 -6.73
CA ILE A 43 2.93 -0.88 -7.46
C ILE A 43 1.62 -0.10 -7.33
N GLN A 44 1.07 0.35 -8.46
CA GLN A 44 -0.22 1.02 -8.52
C GLN A 44 -1.24 0.07 -9.14
N PRO A 45 -2.18 -0.48 -8.34
CA PRO A 45 -3.28 -1.26 -8.88
C PRO A 45 -4.16 -0.39 -9.78
N LEU A 46 -4.72 -0.99 -10.83
CA LEU A 46 -5.67 -0.31 -11.72
C LEU A 46 -6.98 0.04 -11.01
N VAL A 47 -7.34 -0.71 -9.96
CA VAL A 47 -8.57 -0.54 -9.19
C VAL A 47 -8.23 -0.45 -7.70
N GLU A 48 -8.80 0.53 -6.98
CA GLU A 48 -8.56 0.73 -5.53
C GLU A 48 -8.99 -0.49 -4.69
N LYS A 49 -10.00 -1.23 -5.13
CA LYS A 49 -10.43 -2.48 -4.47
C LYS A 49 -9.31 -3.53 -4.47
N ASP A 50 -8.59 -3.65 -5.58
CA ASP A 50 -7.56 -4.67 -5.76
C ASP A 50 -6.33 -4.39 -4.89
N LEU A 51 -6.11 -3.13 -4.49
CA LEU A 51 -5.02 -2.74 -3.59
C LEU A 51 -4.99 -3.57 -2.32
N TYR A 52 -6.14 -3.70 -1.65
CA TYR A 52 -6.21 -4.44 -0.40
C TYR A 52 -6.08 -5.93 -0.63
N GLU A 53 -6.66 -6.47 -1.71
CA GLU A 53 -6.53 -7.88 -2.07
C GLU A 53 -5.06 -8.25 -2.35
N TRP A 54 -4.32 -7.38 -3.06
CA TRP A 54 -2.90 -7.55 -3.34
C TRP A 54 -2.06 -7.43 -2.07
N LEU A 55 -2.38 -6.47 -1.20
CA LEU A 55 -1.70 -6.31 0.08
C LEU A 55 -1.91 -7.55 0.99
N TYR A 56 -3.12 -8.08 1.05
CA TYR A 56 -3.42 -9.34 1.76
C TYR A 56 -2.68 -10.53 1.14
N ALA A 57 -2.50 -10.57 -0.18
CA ALA A 57 -1.72 -11.62 -0.84
C ALA A 57 -0.20 -11.50 -0.60
N PHE A 58 0.32 -10.28 -0.42
CA PHE A 58 1.74 -10.05 -0.17
C PHE A 58 2.12 -10.24 1.30
N ASP A 59 1.36 -9.63 2.21
CA ASP A 59 1.56 -9.73 3.66
C ASP A 59 0.23 -9.51 4.42
N PRO A 60 -0.44 -10.60 4.84
CA PRO A 60 -1.68 -10.52 5.62
C PRO A 60 -1.56 -9.75 6.93
N LEU A 61 -0.38 -9.76 7.58
CA LEU A 61 -0.17 -9.10 8.87
C LEU A 61 -0.14 -7.58 8.68
N VAL A 62 0.65 -7.11 7.70
CA VAL A 62 0.73 -5.69 7.32
C VAL A 62 -0.64 -5.19 6.85
N ALA A 63 -1.37 -5.98 6.06
CA ALA A 63 -2.74 -5.66 5.63
C ALA A 63 -3.69 -5.46 6.83
N GLY A 64 -3.61 -6.36 7.83
CA GLY A 64 -4.40 -6.25 9.06
C GLY A 64 -4.07 -5.00 9.88
N GLN A 65 -2.78 -4.69 10.04
CA GLN A 65 -2.31 -3.50 10.77
C GLN A 65 -2.72 -2.19 10.09
N ILE A 66 -2.64 -2.14 8.75
CA ILE A 66 -3.07 -0.97 7.99
C ILE A 66 -4.58 -0.79 8.09
N LYS A 67 -5.35 -1.87 7.99
CA LYS A 67 -6.82 -1.83 8.13
C LYS A 67 -7.23 -1.34 9.53
N SER A 68 -6.57 -1.81 10.59
CA SER A 68 -6.86 -1.37 11.95
C SER A 68 -6.48 0.11 12.17
N CYS A 69 -5.32 0.54 11.68
CA CYS A 69 -4.89 1.94 11.76
C CYS A 69 -5.82 2.88 10.99
N LEU A 70 -6.27 2.50 9.79
CA LEU A 70 -7.24 3.28 9.01
C LEU A 70 -8.61 3.34 9.69
N SER A 71 -9.03 2.27 10.36
CA SER A 71 -10.26 2.24 11.16
C SER A 71 -10.17 3.19 12.36
N ASP A 72 -9.06 3.18 13.09
CA ASP A 72 -8.85 4.07 14.25
C ASP A 72 -8.79 5.56 13.85
N LYS A 73 -8.12 5.87 12.72
CA LYS A 73 -8.13 7.22 12.13
C LYS A 73 -9.53 7.69 11.72
N ARG A 74 -10.39 6.77 11.28
CA ARG A 74 -11.79 7.08 10.94
C ARG A 74 -12.61 7.37 12.19
N SER A 75 -12.43 6.61 13.27
CA SER A 75 -13.09 6.84 14.56
C SER A 75 -12.73 8.20 15.16
N LYS A 76 -11.46 8.60 15.11
CA LYS A 76 -10.99 9.92 15.61
C LYS A 76 -11.47 11.11 14.79
N LYS A 77 -11.93 10.89 13.55
CA LYS A 77 -12.51 11.92 12.68
C LYS A 77 -14.02 12.12 12.91
N ILE A 78 -14.68 11.23 13.66
CA ILE A 78 -16.15 11.24 13.88
C ILE A 78 -16.51 11.77 15.29
N SER A 79 -15.54 11.93 16.19
CA SER A 79 -15.75 12.65 17.45
C SER A 79 -15.71 14.17 17.20
N PHE A 80 -16.89 14.81 17.30
CA PHE A 80 -17.11 16.27 17.28
C PHE A 80 -16.55 16.94 18.54
#